data_AF-A0A7C3MS85-F1
#
_entry.id   AF-A0A7C3MS85-F1
#
_cell.length_a   1.000
_cell.length_b   1.000
_cell.length_c   1.000
_cell.angle_alpha   90.00
_cell.angle_beta   90.00
_cell.angle_gamma   90.00
#
_symmetry.space_group_name_H-M   'P 1'
#
loop_
_entity.id
_entity.type
_entity.pdbx_description
1 polymer ?
#
loop_
_entity_poly.entity_id
_entity_poly.type
_entity_poly.pdbx_seq_one_letter_code
_entity_poly.pdbx_strand_id
1 'polypeptide(L)'
;MQTYAFRALLIASLLAMAAMTLVGPAFAQTKPPLARTSELIFGWNDDQLDGWGGSPGPVLNKDQKLLTEGAGSASVDWTGQPTWASGAFVLSFPEPQDWSKYGFITVDVYLPSSSIGVDDAGAPSGWNELWLDAGGYYGVRGLNPDTWTTLVWGIDPDKAKAISSVTIGGNTGAPFAGVLYFDNMRGYIGSARGMGPNDKLIDGFNDQASIDRLPATPAGDATATPRLTKDATYITEGAGALELDLTGITGWQANLLQPADPTVANIPAVVDLSKANSVLFDIYVPASSHPSWFSFGIHMRGSSGQTFDFTPSVVEGWNTVVAPIPDGLREALKDVNQIWYGVNSGEAWQGPVYIDALRYSEEPAAPAVVKGDATGDGKLGVNDVTVALGFAVGLRQPTPAQLAACDLDGNGSVSIAEVTQILRAAIGIKPL
;
A
#
# COMPACT_ATOMS: atom_id res chain seq x y z
N MET A 1 37.83 12.69 -31.10
CA MET A 1 37.79 11.25 -30.71
C MET A 1 37.31 11.00 -29.27
N GLN A 2 36.75 11.99 -28.56
CA GLN A 2 36.22 11.83 -27.19
C GLN A 2 34.69 11.95 -27.06
N THR A 3 33.98 12.23 -28.16
CA THR A 3 32.51 12.46 -28.16
C THR A 3 31.67 11.24 -28.52
N TYR A 4 32.29 10.12 -28.92
CA TYR A 4 31.59 8.90 -29.31
C TYR A 4 31.49 7.84 -28.20
N ALA A 5 32.32 7.92 -27.15
CA ALA A 5 32.29 6.96 -26.05
C ALA A 5 31.13 7.20 -25.05
N PHE A 6 30.65 8.45 -24.93
CA PHE A 6 29.58 8.80 -23.99
C PHE A 6 28.16 8.44 -24.49
N ARG A 7 27.96 8.28 -25.81
CA ARG A 7 26.68 7.85 -26.37
C ARG A 7 26.48 6.33 -26.35
N ALA A 8 27.57 5.55 -26.33
CA ALA A 8 27.50 4.09 -26.27
C ALA A 8 27.10 3.56 -24.88
N LEU A 9 27.47 4.27 -23.80
CA LEU A 9 27.10 3.88 -22.44
C LEU A 9 25.62 4.16 -22.13
N LEU A 10 25.07 5.27 -22.64
CA LEU A 10 23.65 5.61 -22.46
C LEU A 10 22.71 4.67 -23.24
N ILE A 11 23.13 4.20 -24.41
CA ILE A 11 22.37 3.25 -25.23
C ILE A 11 22.44 1.83 -24.64
N ALA A 12 23.53 1.47 -23.95
CA ALA A 12 23.63 0.19 -23.23
C ALA A 12 22.74 0.15 -21.96
N SER A 13 22.56 1.28 -21.27
CA SER A 13 21.62 1.40 -20.13
C SER A 13 20.15 1.34 -20.56
N LEU A 14 19.82 1.88 -21.75
CA LEU A 14 18.48 1.82 -22.32
C LEU A 14 18.15 0.47 -22.99
N LEU A 15 19.15 -0.26 -23.51
CA LEU A 15 18.95 -1.59 -24.10
C LEU A 15 18.89 -2.72 -23.06
N ALA A 16 19.41 -2.52 -21.84
CA ALA A 16 19.21 -3.46 -20.74
C ALA A 16 17.75 -3.49 -20.23
N MET A 17 16.93 -2.48 -20.56
CA MET A 17 15.48 -2.48 -20.29
C MET A 17 14.63 -3.13 -21.39
N ALA A 18 15.20 -3.48 -22.55
CA ALA A 18 14.42 -3.86 -23.74
C ALA A 18 14.42 -5.37 -24.08
N ALA A 19 14.93 -6.24 -23.20
CA ALA A 19 14.99 -7.69 -23.46
C ALA A 19 14.50 -8.55 -22.29
N MET A 20 13.27 -8.31 -21.85
CA MET A 20 12.47 -9.30 -21.11
C MET A 20 11.02 -9.27 -21.60
N THR A 21 10.80 -9.57 -22.89
CA THR A 21 9.49 -10.09 -23.33
C THR A 21 9.39 -11.58 -22.98
N LEU A 22 9.41 -11.86 -21.68
CA LEU A 22 8.80 -13.05 -21.15
C LEU A 22 7.30 -12.80 -21.18
N VAL A 23 6.54 -13.74 -21.71
CA VAL A 23 5.09 -13.79 -21.55
C VAL A 23 4.83 -13.78 -20.04
N GLY A 24 4.51 -12.61 -19.51
CA GLY A 24 4.38 -12.42 -18.06
C GLY A 24 3.32 -13.37 -17.52
N PRO A 25 3.50 -13.91 -16.31
CA PRO A 25 2.40 -14.58 -15.62
C PRO A 25 1.22 -13.61 -15.52
N ALA A 26 0.00 -14.14 -15.44
CA ALA A 26 -1.20 -13.36 -15.14
C ALA A 26 -0.86 -12.27 -14.14
N PHE A 27 -1.12 -11.00 -14.47
CA PHE A 27 -0.74 -9.82 -13.68
C PHE A 27 -0.93 -10.14 -12.20
N ALA A 28 0.18 -10.32 -11.48
CA ALA A 28 0.12 -10.88 -10.14
C ALA A 28 -0.70 -9.91 -9.28
N GLN A 29 -1.76 -10.43 -8.66
CA GLN A 29 -2.60 -9.71 -7.72
C GLN A 29 -1.70 -8.97 -6.72
N THR A 30 -1.90 -7.67 -6.56
CA THR A 30 -1.22 -6.92 -5.51
C THR A 30 -1.64 -7.50 -4.17
N LYS A 31 -0.67 -7.91 -3.35
CA LYS A 31 -0.97 -8.32 -1.97
C LYS A 31 -1.70 -7.17 -1.28
N PRO A 32 -2.75 -7.45 -0.48
CA PRO A 32 -3.40 -6.43 0.32
C PRO A 32 -2.34 -5.62 1.08
N PRO A 33 -2.32 -4.28 0.94
CA PRO A 33 -1.26 -3.47 1.55
C PRO A 33 -1.33 -3.51 3.08
N LEU A 34 -2.48 -3.89 3.65
CA LEU A 34 -2.72 -3.95 5.08
C LEU A 34 -3.18 -5.36 5.45
N ALA A 35 -2.49 -5.98 6.41
CA ALA A 35 -2.88 -7.25 6.98
C ALA A 35 -3.98 -7.06 8.03
N ARG A 36 -5.17 -6.64 7.59
CA ARG A 36 -6.30 -6.34 8.48
C ARG A 36 -7.61 -6.79 7.82
N THR A 37 -8.64 -6.95 8.63
CA THR A 37 -9.98 -7.25 8.11
C THR A 37 -10.45 -6.11 7.20
N SER A 38 -10.80 -6.47 5.96
CA SER A 38 -11.35 -5.54 4.97
C SER A 38 -12.74 -5.97 4.52
N GLU A 39 -13.56 -5.01 4.14
CA GLU A 39 -14.82 -5.22 3.43
C GLU A 39 -14.73 -4.65 2.02
N LEU A 40 -15.29 -5.36 1.05
CA LEU A 40 -15.46 -4.85 -0.30
C LEU A 40 -16.57 -3.79 -0.28
N ILE A 41 -16.23 -2.57 -0.65
CA ILE A 41 -17.18 -1.46 -0.84
C ILE A 41 -17.69 -1.49 -2.28
N PHE A 42 -16.78 -1.66 -3.24
CA PHE A 42 -17.10 -1.87 -4.65
C PHE A 42 -16.14 -2.88 -5.28
N GLY A 43 -16.66 -3.83 -6.04
CA GLY A 43 -15.85 -4.79 -6.81
C GLY A 43 -16.34 -4.99 -8.24
N TRP A 44 -17.10 -4.02 -8.78
CA TRP A 44 -17.44 -3.95 -10.21
C TRP A 44 -17.87 -5.30 -10.82
N ASN A 45 -18.80 -6.02 -10.17
CA ASN A 45 -19.08 -7.43 -10.47
C ASN A 45 -20.29 -7.67 -11.39
N ASP A 46 -21.12 -6.67 -11.64
CA ASP A 46 -22.32 -6.80 -12.45
C ASP A 46 -22.51 -5.60 -13.38
N ASP A 47 -23.38 -5.78 -14.37
CA ASP A 47 -23.69 -4.77 -15.38
C ASP A 47 -24.59 -3.65 -14.82
N GLN A 48 -25.04 -3.75 -13.56
CA GLN A 48 -25.83 -2.72 -12.90
C GLN A 48 -24.85 -1.67 -12.35
N LEU A 49 -24.46 -0.74 -13.22
CA LEU A 49 -23.61 0.42 -12.91
C LEU A 49 -24.32 1.42 -11.96
N ASP A 50 -25.25 0.95 -11.12
CA ASP A 50 -26.15 1.76 -10.32
C ASP A 50 -25.33 2.59 -9.32
N GLY A 51 -25.43 3.92 -9.46
CA GLY A 51 -24.67 4.89 -8.66
C GLY A 51 -23.34 5.32 -9.29
N TRP A 52 -22.93 4.77 -10.42
CA TRP A 52 -21.69 5.21 -11.07
C TRP A 52 -21.96 6.44 -11.95
N GLY A 53 -21.20 7.51 -11.72
CA GLY A 53 -21.24 8.76 -12.48
C GLY A 53 -19.89 9.09 -13.11
N GLY A 54 -19.85 10.19 -13.86
CA GLY A 54 -18.67 10.65 -14.59
C GLY A 54 -18.99 11.00 -16.04
N SER A 55 -18.07 11.69 -16.71
CA SER A 55 -18.23 12.07 -18.12
C SER A 55 -16.89 11.91 -18.87
N PRO A 56 -16.72 10.81 -19.64
CA PRO A 56 -17.66 9.69 -19.77
C PRO A 56 -17.74 8.86 -18.48
N GLY A 57 -18.90 8.26 -18.22
CA GLY A 57 -19.08 7.37 -17.07
C GLY A 57 -18.26 6.08 -17.20
N PRO A 58 -17.96 5.39 -16.09
CA PRO A 58 -17.29 4.09 -16.12
C PRO A 58 -18.08 3.06 -16.93
N VAL A 59 -17.36 2.15 -17.56
CA VAL A 59 -17.88 0.99 -18.29
C VAL A 59 -17.33 -0.28 -17.65
N LEU A 60 -18.18 -1.27 -17.43
CA LEU A 60 -17.74 -2.57 -16.92
C LEU A 60 -16.81 -3.26 -17.93
N ASN A 61 -15.61 -3.63 -17.47
CA ASN A 61 -14.64 -4.43 -18.19
C ASN A 61 -14.62 -5.86 -17.63
N LYS A 62 -14.64 -6.87 -18.51
CA LYS A 62 -14.61 -8.30 -18.16
C LYS A 62 -13.33 -9.02 -18.64
N ASP A 63 -12.37 -8.28 -19.19
CA ASP A 63 -11.08 -8.86 -19.57
C ASP A 63 -10.34 -9.33 -18.32
N GLN A 64 -10.17 -10.65 -18.19
CA GLN A 64 -9.51 -11.32 -17.06
C GLN A 64 -8.09 -10.83 -16.79
N LYS A 65 -7.41 -10.23 -17.77
CA LYS A 65 -6.08 -9.62 -17.58
C LYS A 65 -6.12 -8.33 -16.78
N LEU A 66 -7.28 -7.70 -16.72
CA LEU A 66 -7.54 -6.41 -16.10
C LEU A 66 -8.53 -6.58 -14.94
N LEU A 67 -8.48 -7.73 -14.27
CA LEU A 67 -9.18 -8.04 -13.02
C LEU A 67 -8.16 -8.42 -11.96
N THR A 68 -8.40 -7.99 -10.73
CA THR A 68 -7.67 -8.42 -9.53
C THR A 68 -8.50 -9.36 -8.67
N GLU A 69 -9.82 -9.21 -8.67
CA GLU A 69 -10.78 -10.13 -8.06
C GLU A 69 -12.12 -10.10 -8.81
N GLY A 70 -13.01 -11.04 -8.51
CA GLY A 70 -14.40 -10.95 -8.93
C GLY A 70 -14.62 -11.19 -10.43
N ALA A 71 -15.65 -10.55 -10.97
CA ALA A 71 -16.16 -10.77 -12.31
C ALA A 71 -15.91 -9.59 -13.28
N GLY A 72 -15.44 -8.44 -12.78
CA GLY A 72 -15.26 -7.24 -13.59
C GLY A 72 -14.47 -6.13 -12.90
N SER A 73 -14.05 -5.14 -13.69
CA SER A 73 -13.40 -3.89 -13.25
C SER A 73 -14.07 -2.68 -13.91
N ALA A 74 -13.96 -1.49 -13.34
CA ALA A 74 -14.38 -0.26 -14.04
C ALA A 74 -13.30 0.18 -15.01
N SER A 75 -13.65 0.31 -16.28
CA SER A 75 -12.87 1.08 -17.25
C SER A 75 -13.41 2.51 -17.31
N VAL A 76 -12.55 3.50 -17.13
CA VAL A 76 -12.91 4.93 -17.23
C VAL A 76 -12.04 5.54 -18.31
N ASP A 77 -12.64 6.18 -19.30
CA ASP A 77 -11.90 6.87 -20.35
C ASP A 77 -11.50 8.28 -19.90
N TRP A 78 -10.19 8.48 -19.69
CA TRP A 78 -9.62 9.75 -19.28
C TRP A 78 -9.08 10.52 -20.49
N THR A 79 -9.30 10.07 -21.72
CA THR A 79 -8.75 10.73 -22.93
C THR A 79 -9.11 12.21 -22.96
N GLY A 80 -8.09 13.07 -23.05
CA GLY A 80 -8.25 14.52 -23.14
C GLY A 80 -8.56 15.21 -21.81
N GLN A 81 -8.64 14.48 -20.70
CA GLN A 81 -8.67 15.09 -19.37
C GLN A 81 -7.40 15.93 -19.17
N PRO A 82 -7.51 17.13 -18.58
CA PRO A 82 -6.38 18.05 -18.43
C PRO A 82 -5.29 17.45 -17.54
N THR A 83 -4.14 18.12 -17.49
CA THR A 83 -3.04 17.76 -16.58
C THR A 83 -3.50 17.68 -15.13
N TRP A 84 -4.50 18.45 -14.73
CA TRP A 84 -5.14 18.35 -13.41
C TRP A 84 -6.64 18.10 -13.57
N ALA A 85 -7.03 16.83 -13.57
CA ALA A 85 -8.39 16.40 -13.82
C ALA A 85 -9.16 16.19 -12.50
N SER A 86 -9.96 17.19 -12.11
CA SER A 86 -10.87 17.06 -10.97
C SER A 86 -12.15 16.33 -11.36
N GLY A 87 -12.42 15.20 -10.72
CA GLY A 87 -13.66 14.45 -10.90
C GLY A 87 -13.81 13.76 -12.26
N ALA A 88 -12.70 13.22 -12.78
CA ALA A 88 -12.72 12.37 -13.96
C ALA A 88 -13.56 11.10 -13.74
N PHE A 89 -13.66 10.63 -12.50
CA PHE A 89 -14.52 9.52 -12.11
C PHE A 89 -15.26 9.84 -10.80
N VAL A 90 -16.58 9.67 -10.78
CA VAL A 90 -17.39 9.91 -9.59
C VAL A 90 -18.26 8.70 -9.27
N LEU A 91 -18.14 8.17 -8.06
CA LEU A 91 -19.04 7.16 -7.51
C LEU A 91 -20.03 7.87 -6.61
N SER A 92 -21.31 7.87 -6.96
CA SER A 92 -22.38 8.48 -6.17
C SER A 92 -23.18 7.41 -5.46
N PHE A 93 -23.40 7.56 -4.16
CA PHE A 93 -24.24 6.62 -3.43
C PHE A 93 -25.71 7.07 -3.51
N PRO A 94 -26.66 6.12 -3.69
CA PRO A 94 -28.09 6.46 -3.67
C PRO A 94 -28.52 7.02 -2.31
N GLU A 95 -27.85 6.58 -1.23
CA GLU A 95 -28.00 7.09 0.13
C GLU A 95 -26.62 7.28 0.77
N PRO A 96 -26.41 8.27 1.66
CA PRO A 96 -25.14 8.45 2.36
C PRO A 96 -24.70 7.19 3.10
N GLN A 97 -23.42 6.83 2.95
CA GLN A 97 -22.81 5.66 3.58
C GLN A 97 -22.06 6.03 4.85
N ASP A 98 -22.13 5.19 5.89
CA ASP A 98 -21.33 5.33 7.10
C ASP A 98 -20.05 4.50 6.98
N TRP A 99 -18.93 5.19 6.86
CA TRP A 99 -17.57 4.64 6.75
C TRP A 99 -16.77 4.83 8.04
N SER A 100 -17.38 5.27 9.14
CA SER A 100 -16.68 5.54 10.40
C SER A 100 -16.04 4.31 11.05
N LYS A 101 -16.42 3.10 10.63
CA LYS A 101 -15.78 1.85 11.06
C LYS A 101 -14.43 1.57 10.36
N TYR A 102 -14.14 2.25 9.26
CA TYR A 102 -12.94 2.05 8.48
C TYR A 102 -11.83 3.02 8.90
N GLY A 103 -10.61 2.49 9.04
CA GLY A 103 -9.41 3.30 9.21
C GLY A 103 -8.73 3.61 7.89
N PHE A 104 -8.93 2.76 6.87
CA PHE A 104 -8.37 2.97 5.53
C PHE A 104 -9.36 2.62 4.45
N ILE A 105 -9.33 3.38 3.35
CA ILE A 105 -9.90 2.98 2.06
C ILE A 105 -8.75 2.62 1.12
N THR A 106 -8.96 1.59 0.30
CA THR A 106 -8.09 1.29 -0.84
C THR A 106 -8.87 1.19 -2.13
N VAL A 107 -8.17 1.36 -3.25
CA VAL A 107 -8.63 0.98 -4.58
C VAL A 107 -7.44 0.48 -5.39
N ASP A 108 -7.65 -0.59 -6.15
CA ASP A 108 -6.67 -1.08 -7.10
C ASP A 108 -6.85 -0.33 -8.41
N VAL A 109 -5.73 0.14 -8.97
CA VAL A 109 -5.71 0.89 -10.23
C VAL A 109 -4.69 0.30 -11.18
N TYR A 110 -5.11 0.04 -12.42
CA TYR A 110 -4.21 -0.27 -13.51
C TYR A 110 -4.12 0.92 -14.46
N LEU A 111 -2.90 1.41 -14.66
CA LEU A 111 -2.58 2.50 -15.59
C LEU A 111 -1.83 1.92 -16.79
N PRO A 112 -2.47 1.73 -17.95
CA PRO A 112 -1.74 1.40 -19.18
C PRO A 112 -0.77 2.53 -19.54
N SER A 113 0.45 2.20 -19.98
CA SER A 113 1.39 3.21 -20.50
C SER A 113 0.82 3.99 -21.68
N SER A 114 -0.09 3.37 -22.46
CA SER A 114 -0.81 4.05 -23.54
C SER A 114 -1.78 5.14 -23.08
N SER A 115 -2.13 5.17 -21.79
CA SER A 115 -3.04 6.14 -21.19
C SER A 115 -2.31 7.36 -20.61
N ILE A 116 -0.98 7.33 -20.60
CA ILE A 116 -0.13 8.42 -20.11
C ILE A 116 0.02 9.48 -21.19
N GLY A 117 -0.27 10.73 -20.82
CA GLY A 117 -0.03 11.87 -21.69
C GLY A 117 1.44 12.03 -22.05
N VAL A 118 1.70 12.59 -23.23
CA VAL A 118 3.03 13.04 -23.62
C VAL A 118 3.17 14.54 -23.38
N ASP A 119 4.32 14.98 -22.90
CA ASP A 119 4.66 16.39 -22.75
C ASP A 119 4.83 17.10 -24.11
N ASP A 120 5.12 18.40 -24.08
CA ASP A 120 5.36 19.20 -25.28
C ASP A 120 6.55 18.70 -26.14
N ALA A 121 7.44 17.88 -25.56
CA ALA A 121 8.56 17.24 -26.24
C ALA A 121 8.22 15.85 -26.79
N GLY A 122 6.99 15.37 -26.59
CA GLY A 122 6.53 14.05 -27.01
C GLY A 122 7.02 12.92 -26.09
N ALA A 123 7.58 13.22 -24.93
CA ALA A 123 7.99 12.23 -23.95
C ALA A 123 6.81 11.87 -23.04
N PRO A 124 6.61 10.58 -22.68
CA PRO A 124 5.65 10.22 -21.66
C PRO A 124 5.92 10.99 -20.37
N SER A 125 4.88 11.52 -19.76
CA SER A 125 5.08 12.26 -18.52
C SER A 125 5.59 11.36 -17.39
N GLY A 126 6.56 11.89 -16.65
CA GLY A 126 7.11 11.24 -15.45
C GLY A 126 6.23 11.40 -14.21
N TRP A 127 5.18 12.21 -14.27
CA TRP A 127 4.23 12.41 -13.16
C TRP A 127 2.97 11.62 -13.46
N ASN A 128 2.59 10.67 -12.60
CA ASN A 128 1.37 9.89 -12.74
C ASN A 128 0.76 9.72 -11.35
N GLU A 129 -0.28 10.49 -11.07
CA GLU A 129 -0.86 10.59 -9.74
C GLU A 129 -2.40 10.51 -9.78
N LEU A 130 -2.99 9.88 -8.77
CA LEU A 130 -4.43 9.94 -8.51
C LEU A 130 -4.72 10.49 -7.13
N TRP A 131 -5.85 11.16 -7.00
CA TRP A 131 -6.42 11.52 -5.71
C TRP A 131 -7.85 11.06 -5.57
N LEU A 132 -8.25 10.89 -4.32
CA LEU A 132 -9.59 10.53 -3.91
C LEU A 132 -10.14 11.62 -2.99
N ASP A 133 -11.36 12.08 -3.26
CA ASP A 133 -12.18 12.92 -2.38
C ASP A 133 -13.50 12.23 -2.02
N ALA A 134 -13.67 11.94 -0.74
CA ALA A 134 -14.87 11.34 -0.18
C ALA A 134 -15.34 12.14 1.05
N GLY A 135 -15.83 13.36 0.86
CA GLY A 135 -16.29 14.19 1.97
C GLY A 135 -15.16 14.92 2.69
N GLY A 136 -14.15 15.38 1.94
CA GLY A 136 -13.03 16.17 2.48
C GLY A 136 -11.79 15.36 2.85
N TYR A 137 -11.76 14.06 2.53
CA TYR A 137 -10.49 13.34 2.44
C TYR A 137 -9.79 13.73 1.17
N TYR A 138 -8.49 13.97 1.23
CA TYR A 138 -7.72 14.23 0.04
C TYR A 138 -6.35 13.57 0.22
N GLY A 139 -5.93 12.79 -0.75
CA GLY A 139 -4.58 12.26 -0.77
C GLY A 139 -4.18 11.92 -2.19
N VAL A 140 -2.98 12.32 -2.57
CA VAL A 140 -2.39 12.05 -3.88
C VAL A 140 -1.48 10.84 -3.78
N ARG A 141 -1.56 9.91 -4.73
CA ARG A 141 -0.77 8.69 -4.77
C ARG A 141 -0.22 8.47 -6.17
N GLY A 142 1.06 8.13 -6.24
CA GLY A 142 1.73 7.79 -7.50
C GLY A 142 1.19 6.49 -8.09
N LEU A 143 1.16 6.42 -9.42
CA LEU A 143 0.81 5.26 -10.20
C LEU A 143 2.03 4.73 -10.94
N ASN A 144 2.12 3.40 -11.01
CA ASN A 144 3.12 2.74 -11.84
C ASN A 144 2.47 2.29 -13.16
N PRO A 145 3.06 2.64 -14.32
CA PRO A 145 2.56 2.20 -15.61
C PRO A 145 2.63 0.68 -15.78
N ASP A 146 1.66 0.12 -16.51
CA ASP A 146 1.55 -1.30 -16.89
C ASP A 146 1.58 -2.28 -15.71
N THR A 147 1.15 -1.83 -14.53
CA THR A 147 0.97 -2.68 -13.35
C THR A 147 -0.24 -2.23 -12.53
N TRP A 148 -0.82 -3.17 -11.79
CA TRP A 148 -1.76 -2.83 -10.73
C TRP A 148 -1.03 -2.11 -9.60
N THR A 149 -1.63 -1.04 -9.11
CA THR A 149 -1.17 -0.26 -7.96
C THR A 149 -2.34 -0.15 -6.99
N THR A 150 -2.17 -0.65 -5.76
CA THR A 150 -3.14 -0.43 -4.70
C THR A 150 -2.88 0.92 -4.03
N LEU A 151 -3.83 1.83 -4.17
CA LEU A 151 -3.79 3.13 -3.52
C LEU A 151 -4.44 3.05 -2.14
N VAL A 152 -3.87 3.73 -1.15
CA VAL A 152 -4.31 3.66 0.25
C VAL A 152 -4.48 5.05 0.85
N TRP A 153 -5.63 5.30 1.47
CA TRP A 153 -5.94 6.54 2.18
C TRP A 153 -6.39 6.23 3.61
N GLY A 154 -5.74 6.87 4.58
CA GLY A 154 -6.23 6.90 5.96
C GLY A 154 -7.48 7.78 6.05
N ILE A 155 -8.44 7.35 6.87
CA ILE A 155 -9.73 8.02 7.03
C ILE A 155 -9.86 8.52 8.47
N ASP A 156 -10.51 9.68 8.63
CA ASP A 156 -10.91 10.22 9.93
C ASP A 156 -12.33 9.72 10.26
N PRO A 157 -12.51 8.79 11.22
CA PRO A 157 -13.83 8.23 11.48
C PRO A 157 -14.91 9.28 11.81
N ASP A 158 -14.52 10.47 12.28
CA ASP A 158 -15.47 11.54 12.57
C ASP A 158 -16.02 12.27 11.35
N LYS A 159 -15.27 12.31 10.24
CA LYS A 159 -15.72 12.92 8.97
C LYS A 159 -16.34 11.87 8.04
N ALA A 160 -16.24 10.58 8.35
CA ALA A 160 -16.64 9.46 7.50
C ALA A 160 -18.09 8.97 7.68
N LYS A 161 -18.94 9.69 8.42
CA LYS A 161 -20.27 9.18 8.85
C LYS A 161 -21.38 9.26 7.79
N ALA A 162 -21.19 10.05 6.74
CA ALA A 162 -22.23 10.33 5.74
C ALA A 162 -21.62 10.60 4.35
N ILE A 163 -20.91 9.62 3.80
CA ILE A 163 -20.29 9.74 2.48
C ILE A 163 -21.35 9.58 1.40
N SER A 164 -21.63 10.64 0.67
CA SER A 164 -22.60 10.66 -0.44
C SER A 164 -21.96 10.38 -1.80
N SER A 165 -20.66 10.58 -1.93
CA SER A 165 -19.92 10.31 -3.17
C SER A 165 -18.41 10.15 -2.93
N VAL A 166 -17.75 9.50 -3.89
CA VAL A 166 -16.29 9.43 -4.03
C VAL A 166 -15.93 10.04 -5.37
N THR A 167 -15.11 11.07 -5.35
CA THR A 167 -14.58 11.73 -6.54
C THR A 167 -13.12 11.33 -6.71
N ILE A 168 -12.79 10.72 -7.84
CA ILE A 168 -11.42 10.39 -8.21
C ILE A 168 -10.96 11.35 -9.30
N GLY A 169 -9.81 11.96 -9.06
CA GLY A 169 -9.12 12.81 -10.02
C GLY A 169 -7.67 12.41 -10.16
N GLY A 170 -6.94 13.05 -11.08
CA GLY A 170 -5.58 12.66 -11.38
C GLY A 170 -4.75 13.71 -12.09
N ASN A 171 -3.45 13.51 -12.03
CA ASN A 171 -2.46 14.35 -12.67
C ASN A 171 -1.40 13.50 -13.36
N THR A 172 -1.33 13.60 -14.67
CA THR A 172 -0.29 12.95 -15.47
C THR A 172 0.74 13.94 -16.01
N GLY A 173 0.86 15.19 -15.54
CA GLY A 173 1.79 16.21 -16.07
C GLY A 173 1.55 16.68 -17.52
N ALA A 174 0.81 15.89 -18.29
CA ALA A 174 0.27 16.10 -19.62
C ALA A 174 -1.20 15.60 -19.63
N PRO A 175 -2.04 16.01 -20.60
CA PRO A 175 -3.39 15.48 -20.71
C PRO A 175 -3.40 13.96 -20.83
N PHE A 176 -4.32 13.29 -20.14
CA PHE A 176 -4.45 11.83 -20.20
C PHE A 176 -4.76 11.37 -21.63
N ALA A 177 -4.20 10.22 -22.02
CA ALA A 177 -4.25 9.72 -23.39
C ALA A 177 -5.17 8.49 -23.57
N GLY A 178 -5.79 7.99 -22.50
CA GLY A 178 -6.56 6.75 -22.59
C GLY A 178 -7.29 6.35 -21.33
N VAL A 179 -7.59 5.05 -21.26
CA VAL A 179 -8.44 4.42 -20.24
C VAL A 179 -7.62 4.03 -19.01
N LEU A 180 -8.19 4.25 -17.82
CA LEU A 180 -7.72 3.69 -16.55
C LEU A 180 -8.69 2.61 -16.09
N TYR A 181 -8.18 1.60 -15.38
CA TYR A 181 -9.00 0.53 -14.81
C TYR A 181 -8.96 0.57 -13.29
N PHE A 182 -10.12 0.40 -12.67
CA PHE A 182 -10.30 0.45 -11.23
C PHE A 182 -10.94 -0.86 -10.76
N ASP A 183 -10.41 -1.43 -9.69
CA ASP A 183 -10.90 -2.66 -9.09
C ASP A 183 -10.77 -2.64 -7.56
N ASN A 184 -11.52 -3.52 -6.87
CA ASN A 184 -11.47 -3.75 -5.42
C ASN A 184 -11.38 -2.50 -4.52
N MET A 185 -12.40 -1.64 -4.55
CA MET A 185 -12.50 -0.57 -3.56
C MET A 185 -12.87 -1.19 -2.21
N ARG A 186 -11.98 -1.10 -1.23
CA ARG A 186 -12.12 -1.79 0.07
C ARG A 186 -12.00 -0.83 1.23
N GLY A 187 -12.72 -1.12 2.30
CA GLY A 187 -12.59 -0.46 3.60
C GLY A 187 -11.95 -1.40 4.61
N TYR A 188 -10.86 -0.99 5.25
CA TYR A 188 -10.17 -1.75 6.30
C TYR A 188 -10.66 -1.30 7.67
N ILE A 189 -11.17 -2.24 8.46
CA ILE A 189 -11.79 -1.98 9.76
C ILE A 189 -10.71 -1.61 10.78
N GLY A 190 -11.02 -0.61 11.63
CA GLY A 190 -10.18 -0.20 12.76
C GLY A 190 -9.67 1.24 12.64
N SER A 191 -8.58 1.55 13.35
CA SER A 191 -7.97 2.89 13.34
C SER A 191 -6.90 3.00 12.25
N ALA A 192 -6.86 4.16 11.58
CA ALA A 192 -5.74 4.53 10.70
C ALA A 192 -4.45 4.72 11.52
N ARG A 193 -4.60 5.48 12.62
CA ARG A 193 -3.52 5.93 13.49
C ARG A 193 -3.21 4.90 14.59
N GLY A 194 -1.94 4.86 14.97
CA GLY A 194 -1.40 3.94 15.97
C GLY A 194 -1.27 2.51 15.43
N MET A 195 -0.98 1.60 16.35
CA MET A 195 -0.75 0.19 16.05
C MET A 195 -2.03 -0.54 15.63
N GLY A 196 -1.96 -1.20 14.48
CA GLY A 196 -2.94 -2.21 14.05
C GLY A 196 -2.73 -3.57 14.68
N PRO A 197 -3.69 -4.50 14.51
CA PRO A 197 -3.65 -5.83 15.12
C PRO A 197 -2.46 -6.70 14.66
N ASN A 198 -1.97 -6.48 13.44
CA ASN A 198 -0.84 -7.21 12.85
C ASN A 198 0.35 -6.29 12.53
N ASP A 199 0.36 -5.09 13.11
CA ASP A 199 1.46 -4.16 12.94
C ASP A 199 2.58 -4.51 13.94
N LYS A 200 3.83 -4.32 13.52
CA LYS A 200 5.02 -4.47 14.38
C LYS A 200 5.81 -3.16 14.36
N LEU A 201 6.16 -2.67 15.54
CA LEU A 201 6.85 -1.38 15.69
C LEU A 201 8.31 -1.50 15.23
N ILE A 202 8.75 -0.52 14.45
CA ILE A 202 10.16 -0.29 14.07
C ILE A 202 10.76 0.73 15.02
N ASP A 203 10.15 1.91 15.13
CA ASP A 203 10.51 2.94 16.12
C ASP A 203 9.26 3.76 16.47
N GLY A 204 9.07 4.03 17.77
CA GLY A 204 8.01 4.91 18.28
C GLY A 204 8.56 6.22 18.81
N PHE A 205 9.85 6.51 18.60
CA PHE A 205 10.52 7.73 19.06
C PHE A 205 10.25 8.04 20.55
N ASN A 206 10.26 6.98 21.37
CA ASN A 206 9.76 6.99 22.74
C ASN A 206 10.71 7.68 23.74
N ASP A 207 11.96 7.91 23.36
CA ASP A 207 12.98 8.46 24.25
C ASP A 207 14.06 9.23 23.48
N GLN A 208 14.95 9.88 24.23
CA GLN A 208 16.02 10.67 23.66
C GLN A 208 17.01 9.80 22.87
N ALA A 209 17.19 8.52 23.24
CA ALA A 209 18.07 7.63 22.52
C ALA A 209 17.54 7.33 21.11
N SER A 210 16.22 7.36 20.87
CA SER A 210 15.65 7.34 19.52
C SER A 210 16.03 8.54 18.69
N ILE A 211 16.05 9.73 19.29
CA ILE A 211 16.40 10.97 18.59
C ILE A 211 17.90 11.08 18.35
N ASP A 212 18.73 10.68 19.31
CA ASP A 212 20.19 10.77 19.23
C ASP A 212 20.78 9.89 18.10
N ARG A 213 20.01 8.91 17.61
CA ARG A 213 20.36 8.09 16.43
C ARG A 213 20.19 8.85 15.09
N LEU A 214 19.41 9.92 15.07
CA LEU A 214 19.04 10.66 13.87
C LEU A 214 19.96 11.89 13.69
N PRO A 215 20.77 11.97 12.64
CA PRO A 215 21.64 13.12 12.41
C PRO A 215 20.85 14.34 11.91
N ALA A 216 21.11 15.52 12.47
CA ALA A 216 20.67 16.76 11.85
C ALA A 216 21.27 16.89 10.44
N THR A 217 20.47 17.32 9.46
CA THR A 217 20.85 17.30 8.04
C THR A 217 20.75 18.70 7.43
N PRO A 218 21.86 19.27 6.93
CA PRO A 218 21.82 20.52 6.17
C PRO A 218 21.02 20.37 4.87
N ALA A 219 20.18 21.34 4.56
CA ALA A 219 19.35 21.40 3.36
C ALA A 219 19.31 22.84 2.84
N GLY A 220 20.25 23.19 1.95
CA GLY A 220 20.48 24.58 1.55
C GLY A 220 21.00 25.41 2.73
N ASP A 221 20.35 26.54 2.99
CA ASP A 221 20.69 27.45 4.11
C ASP A 221 20.00 27.07 5.44
N ALA A 222 19.19 26.01 5.44
CA ALA A 222 18.47 25.49 6.60
C ALA A 222 19.03 24.14 7.06
N THR A 223 18.57 23.64 8.21
CA THR A 223 18.97 22.34 8.75
C THR A 223 17.76 21.62 9.32
N ALA A 224 17.48 20.42 8.80
CA ALA A 224 16.48 19.54 9.36
C ALA A 224 16.97 19.02 10.72
N THR A 225 16.25 19.35 11.80
CA THR A 225 16.70 19.04 13.16
C THR A 225 15.69 18.15 13.86
N PRO A 226 16.08 16.92 14.27
CA PRO A 226 15.20 16.04 15.02
C PRO A 226 15.18 16.40 16.52
N ARG A 227 14.02 16.31 17.15
CA ARG A 227 13.81 16.52 18.59
C ARG A 227 12.80 15.53 19.14
N LEU A 228 12.88 15.28 20.45
CA LEU A 228 11.87 14.50 21.17
C LEU A 228 10.75 15.43 21.61
N THR A 229 9.52 15.12 21.24
CA THR A 229 8.35 15.74 21.89
C THR A 229 7.67 14.74 22.83
N LYS A 230 7.11 15.28 23.92
CA LYS A 230 6.28 14.56 24.91
C LYS A 230 4.85 15.09 24.95
N ASP A 231 4.49 15.95 24.00
CA ASP A 231 3.12 16.46 23.88
C ASP A 231 2.20 15.34 23.37
N ALA A 232 1.24 14.94 24.20
CA ALA A 232 0.29 13.88 23.88
C ALA A 232 -0.56 14.17 22.63
N THR A 233 -0.63 15.43 22.19
CA THR A 233 -1.30 15.82 20.94
C THR A 233 -0.66 15.18 19.71
N TYR A 234 0.64 14.88 19.77
CA TYR A 234 1.45 14.39 18.65
C TYR A 234 1.89 12.93 18.80
N ILE A 235 1.37 12.23 19.81
CA ILE A 235 1.72 10.84 20.12
C ILE A 235 0.52 9.95 19.78
N THR A 236 0.73 9.01 18.87
CA THR A 236 -0.24 7.96 18.51
C THR A 236 0.10 6.61 19.12
N GLU A 237 1.36 6.38 19.52
CA GLU A 237 1.81 5.16 20.16
C GLU A 237 2.90 5.44 21.21
N GLY A 238 2.92 4.69 22.31
CA GLY A 238 4.00 4.79 23.29
C GLY A 238 4.03 6.09 24.09
N ALA A 239 5.21 6.71 24.20
CA ALA A 239 5.52 7.74 25.17
C ALA A 239 6.17 9.00 24.57
N GLY A 240 6.42 9.07 23.27
CA GLY A 240 7.04 10.21 22.62
C GLY A 240 6.77 10.21 21.12
N ALA A 241 7.20 11.27 20.44
CA ALA A 241 7.19 11.36 18.99
C ALA A 241 8.42 12.15 18.51
N LEU A 242 8.77 11.97 17.23
CA LEU A 242 9.80 12.76 16.56
C LEU A 242 9.22 14.10 16.10
N GLU A 243 9.69 15.19 16.68
CA GLU A 243 9.53 16.54 16.10
C GLU A 243 10.67 16.76 15.10
N LEU A 244 10.33 16.98 13.83
CA LEU A 244 11.28 17.30 12.77
C LEU A 244 11.11 18.76 12.36
N ASP A 245 12.03 19.62 12.80
CA ASP A 245 12.05 21.03 12.42
C ASP A 245 12.50 21.17 10.96
N LEU A 246 11.59 21.63 10.11
CA LEU A 246 11.81 21.84 8.67
C LEU A 246 11.90 23.32 8.30
N THR A 247 11.87 24.26 9.26
CA THR A 247 11.78 25.69 8.96
C THR A 247 12.87 26.15 7.97
N GLY A 248 12.44 26.79 6.88
CA GLY A 248 13.32 27.30 5.83
C GLY A 248 13.73 26.29 4.76
N ILE A 249 13.44 24.99 4.94
CA ILE A 249 13.71 23.96 3.94
C ILE A 249 12.71 24.10 2.78
N THR A 250 13.19 23.99 1.54
CA THR A 250 12.37 24.11 0.32
C THR A 250 12.82 23.13 -0.76
N GLY A 251 11.94 22.83 -1.71
CA GLY A 251 12.22 21.95 -2.83
C GLY A 251 12.46 20.49 -2.41
N TRP A 252 13.07 19.72 -3.32
CA TRP A 252 13.33 18.30 -3.11
C TRP A 252 14.53 18.06 -2.19
N GLN A 253 14.30 17.38 -1.06
CA GLN A 253 15.32 16.90 -0.13
C GLN A 253 15.09 15.42 0.16
N ALA A 254 15.91 14.54 -0.43
CA ALA A 254 15.72 13.09 -0.34
C ALA A 254 16.31 12.41 0.92
N ASN A 255 17.20 13.10 1.63
CA ASN A 255 18.11 12.45 2.58
C ASN A 255 18.05 13.05 4.00
N LEU A 256 16.91 13.61 4.40
CA LEU A 256 16.79 14.22 5.72
C LEU A 256 16.90 13.15 6.80
N LEU A 257 17.83 13.35 7.73
CA LEU A 257 18.18 12.43 8.82
C LEU A 257 18.88 11.14 8.36
N GLN A 258 19.41 11.12 7.13
CA GLN A 258 20.17 9.98 6.65
C GLN A 258 21.58 9.97 7.29
N PRO A 259 22.01 8.86 7.91
CA PRO A 259 23.40 8.71 8.30
C PRO A 259 24.32 8.72 7.08
N ALA A 260 25.39 9.52 7.14
CA ALA A 260 26.37 9.61 6.05
C ALA A 260 27.07 8.27 5.77
N ASP A 261 27.25 7.45 6.82
CA ASP A 261 27.82 6.12 6.73
C ASP A 261 26.68 5.06 6.65
N PRO A 262 26.58 4.27 5.56
CA PRO A 262 25.57 3.22 5.42
C PRO A 262 25.67 2.08 6.45
N THR A 263 26.79 1.99 7.18
CA THR A 263 26.99 0.99 8.23
C THR A 263 26.44 1.42 9.60
N VAL A 264 26.11 2.70 9.77
CA VAL A 264 25.57 3.24 11.02
C VAL A 264 24.07 3.05 11.07
N ALA A 265 23.59 2.13 11.90
CA ALA A 265 22.15 1.97 12.11
C ALA A 265 21.54 3.21 12.81
N ASN A 266 20.35 3.63 12.38
CA ASN A 266 19.60 4.72 13.04
C ASN A 266 18.20 4.33 13.50
N ILE A 267 17.93 3.03 13.58
CA ILE A 267 16.74 2.42 14.21
C ILE A 267 17.18 1.52 15.38
N PRO A 268 16.29 1.20 16.34
CA PRO A 268 16.70 0.51 17.58
C PRO A 268 17.17 -0.92 17.35
N ALA A 269 16.70 -1.58 16.30
CA ALA A 269 17.11 -2.92 15.92
C ALA A 269 16.97 -3.14 14.41
N VAL A 270 17.77 -4.07 13.86
CA VAL A 270 17.63 -4.52 12.48
C VAL A 270 16.26 -5.19 12.29
N VAL A 271 15.56 -4.86 11.21
CA VAL A 271 14.22 -5.37 10.90
C VAL A 271 14.22 -6.14 9.57
N ASP A 272 13.59 -7.32 9.58
CA ASP A 272 13.30 -8.10 8.37
C ASP A 272 11.92 -7.71 7.83
N LEU A 273 11.90 -6.96 6.73
CA LEU A 273 10.68 -6.56 6.04
C LEU A 273 10.36 -7.45 4.83
N SER A 274 11.08 -8.55 4.60
CA SER A 274 10.87 -9.40 3.43
C SER A 274 9.47 -10.02 3.37
N LYS A 275 8.81 -10.17 4.52
CA LYS A 275 7.43 -10.66 4.63
C LYS A 275 6.38 -9.57 4.80
N ALA A 276 6.80 -8.33 5.09
CA ALA A 276 5.88 -7.23 5.31
C ALA A 276 5.13 -6.86 4.01
N ASN A 277 3.86 -6.48 4.14
CA ASN A 277 3.06 -5.97 3.04
C ASN A 277 3.34 -4.48 2.81
N SER A 278 3.48 -3.74 3.90
CA SER A 278 3.73 -2.30 3.88
C SER A 278 4.50 -1.83 5.11
N VAL A 279 5.10 -0.66 4.98
CA VAL A 279 5.60 0.16 6.09
C VAL A 279 4.62 1.31 6.31
N LEU A 280 4.36 1.64 7.57
CA LEU A 280 3.44 2.70 7.96
C LEU A 280 4.12 3.64 8.95
N PHE A 281 3.77 4.92 8.89
CA PHE A 281 4.05 5.86 9.96
C PHE A 281 2.94 6.90 10.05
N ASP A 282 2.71 7.43 11.24
CA ASP A 282 1.78 8.51 11.45
C ASP A 282 2.54 9.83 11.40
N ILE A 283 1.98 10.83 10.73
CA ILE A 283 2.55 12.18 10.66
C ILE A 283 1.47 13.22 10.91
N TYR A 284 1.74 14.14 11.82
CA TYR A 284 0.96 15.35 12.02
C TYR A 284 1.66 16.55 11.40
N VAL A 285 0.94 17.24 10.51
CA VAL A 285 1.41 18.45 9.84
C VAL A 285 0.62 19.66 10.34
N PRO A 286 1.19 20.52 11.21
CA PRO A 286 0.49 21.71 11.71
C PRO A 286 0.15 22.70 10.59
N ALA A 287 -1.02 23.33 10.67
CA ALA A 287 -1.43 24.43 9.77
C ALA A 287 -0.39 25.56 9.66
N SER A 288 0.34 25.81 10.75
CA SER A 288 1.38 26.83 10.82
C SER A 288 2.73 26.41 10.22
N SER A 289 2.90 25.14 9.85
CA SER A 289 4.21 24.60 9.45
C SER A 289 4.36 24.43 7.94
N HIS A 290 3.27 24.17 7.22
CA HIS A 290 3.39 23.69 5.85
C HIS A 290 3.31 24.82 4.79
N PRO A 291 3.95 24.62 3.63
CA PRO A 291 3.73 25.45 2.45
C PRO A 291 2.40 25.08 1.76
N SER A 292 2.08 25.76 0.64
CA SER A 292 0.82 25.55 -0.08
C SER A 292 0.73 24.16 -0.71
N TRP A 293 1.86 23.66 -1.20
CA TRP A 293 2.02 22.32 -1.75
C TRP A 293 3.26 21.66 -1.15
N PHE A 294 3.10 20.40 -0.72
CA PHE A 294 4.16 19.62 -0.11
C PHE A 294 3.93 18.10 -0.23
N SER A 295 5.02 17.35 -0.09
CA SER A 295 5.03 15.90 0.08
C SER A 295 5.98 15.50 1.21
N PHE A 296 5.72 14.34 1.80
CA PHE A 296 6.52 13.81 2.90
C PHE A 296 6.59 12.30 2.79
N GLY A 297 7.81 11.78 2.70
CA GLY A 297 8.11 10.40 2.41
C GLY A 297 9.07 9.75 3.38
N ILE A 298 9.14 8.43 3.27
CA ILE A 298 10.07 7.59 4.00
C ILE A 298 10.98 6.86 3.03
N HIS A 299 12.21 6.69 3.48
CA HIS A 299 13.23 5.95 2.79
C HIS A 299 13.85 4.94 3.76
N MET A 300 14.19 3.76 3.24
CA MET A 300 14.77 2.68 4.04
C MET A 300 15.90 1.99 3.28
N ARG A 301 16.86 1.46 4.03
CA ARG A 301 17.99 0.71 3.47
C ARG A 301 18.33 -0.50 4.35
N GLY A 302 18.53 -1.64 3.70
CA GLY A 302 19.16 -2.84 4.27
C GLY A 302 20.63 -2.94 3.90
N SER A 303 21.30 -4.03 4.31
CA SER A 303 22.74 -4.21 4.08
C SER A 303 23.10 -4.41 2.60
N SER A 304 22.14 -4.82 1.78
CA SER A 304 22.30 -4.93 0.32
C SER A 304 22.61 -3.59 -0.36
N GLY A 305 22.34 -2.48 0.34
CA GLY A 305 22.56 -1.12 -0.14
C GLY A 305 21.44 -0.58 -1.04
N GLN A 306 20.53 -1.44 -1.50
CA GLN A 306 19.34 -1.01 -2.24
C GLN A 306 18.37 -0.29 -1.31
N THR A 307 17.78 0.80 -1.81
CA THR A 307 16.85 1.65 -1.06
C THR A 307 15.40 1.34 -1.44
N PHE A 308 14.53 1.42 -0.44
CA PHE A 308 13.10 1.55 -0.63
C PHE A 308 12.74 3.01 -0.39
N ASP A 309 12.11 3.64 -1.37
CA ASP A 309 11.79 5.07 -1.35
C ASP A 309 10.29 5.25 -1.63
N PHE A 310 9.59 5.98 -0.76
CA PHE A 310 8.16 6.23 -0.92
C PHE A 310 7.79 7.63 -0.43
N THR A 311 7.45 8.53 -1.35
CA THR A 311 7.12 9.94 -1.04
C THR A 311 5.75 10.34 -1.60
N PRO A 312 4.66 10.11 -0.85
CA PRO A 312 3.33 10.56 -1.24
C PRO A 312 3.09 12.03 -0.87
N SER A 313 2.01 12.61 -1.41
CA SER A 313 1.47 13.82 -0.81
C SER A 313 0.77 13.51 0.52
N VAL A 314 0.93 14.44 1.45
CA VAL A 314 0.26 14.49 2.75
C VAL A 314 -0.48 15.82 2.85
N VAL A 315 -1.45 15.91 3.76
CA VAL A 315 -2.25 17.13 3.98
C VAL A 315 -2.04 17.70 5.38
N GLU A 316 -2.59 18.89 5.63
CA GLU A 316 -2.66 19.45 6.98
C GLU A 316 -3.33 18.47 7.96
N GLY A 317 -2.82 18.41 9.18
CA GLY A 317 -3.33 17.58 10.25
C GLY A 317 -2.72 16.17 10.24
N TRP A 318 -3.47 15.21 10.77
CA TRP A 318 -3.03 13.83 10.88
C TRP A 318 -3.13 13.09 9.55
N ASN A 319 -2.05 12.40 9.20
CA ASN A 319 -1.99 11.44 8.11
C ASN A 319 -1.41 10.13 8.66
N THR A 320 -1.85 9.00 8.12
CA THR A 320 -1.09 7.75 8.21
C THR A 320 -0.60 7.43 6.81
N VAL A 321 0.71 7.46 6.63
CA VAL A 321 1.34 7.08 5.36
C VAL A 321 1.47 5.57 5.34
N VAL A 322 0.98 4.95 4.26
CA VAL A 322 1.12 3.52 3.99
C VAL A 322 1.97 3.37 2.75
N ALA A 323 3.14 2.76 2.90
CA ALA A 323 4.15 2.56 1.87
C ALA A 323 4.19 1.05 1.52
N PRO A 324 3.47 0.60 0.49
CA PRO A 324 3.49 -0.81 0.08
C PRO A 324 4.90 -1.24 -0.34
N ILE A 325 5.30 -2.45 0.06
CA ILE A 325 6.62 -2.99 -0.31
C ILE A 325 6.50 -3.75 -1.63
N PRO A 326 7.18 -3.31 -2.71
CA PRO A 326 7.24 -4.04 -3.97
C PRO A 326 7.90 -5.41 -3.78
N ASP A 327 7.39 -6.45 -4.44
CA ASP A 327 7.93 -7.81 -4.34
C ASP A 327 9.42 -7.89 -4.72
N GLY A 328 9.85 -7.09 -5.70
CA GLY A 328 11.25 -7.03 -6.14
C GLY A 328 12.23 -6.46 -5.10
N LEU A 329 11.74 -5.80 -4.04
CA LEU A 329 12.58 -5.23 -2.97
C LEU A 329 12.66 -6.12 -1.73
N ARG A 330 11.87 -7.20 -1.64
CA ARG A 330 11.78 -8.02 -0.42
C ARG A 330 13.11 -8.59 0.04
N GLU A 331 13.93 -9.06 -0.91
CA GLU A 331 15.26 -9.60 -0.61
C GLU A 331 16.22 -8.51 -0.09
N ALA A 332 16.14 -7.30 -0.64
CA ALA A 332 16.96 -6.16 -0.24
C ALA A 332 16.61 -5.61 1.16
N LEU A 333 15.39 -5.87 1.63
CA LEU A 333 14.84 -5.35 2.89
C LEU A 333 14.81 -6.41 4.01
N LYS A 334 15.63 -7.46 3.94
CA LYS A 334 15.72 -8.51 4.99
C LYS A 334 16.41 -8.05 6.27
N ASP A 335 17.15 -6.95 6.20
CA ASP A 335 17.98 -6.46 7.30
C ASP A 335 18.05 -4.94 7.31
N VAL A 336 16.88 -4.31 7.21
CA VAL A 336 16.74 -2.86 7.30
C VAL A 336 17.33 -2.39 8.62
N ASN A 337 18.28 -1.46 8.53
CA ASN A 337 18.97 -0.87 9.68
C ASN A 337 18.98 0.67 9.62
N GLN A 338 18.47 1.24 8.52
CA GLN A 338 18.42 2.67 8.33
C GLN A 338 17.07 3.13 7.79
N ILE A 339 16.62 4.26 8.34
CA ILE A 339 15.44 5.01 7.91
C ILE A 339 15.82 6.47 7.73
N TRP A 340 15.20 7.17 6.80
CA TRP A 340 15.30 8.62 6.71
C TRP A 340 14.09 9.16 5.95
N TYR A 341 13.99 10.48 5.87
CA TYR A 341 12.81 11.13 5.32
C TYR A 341 13.14 11.95 4.08
N GLY A 342 12.18 11.94 3.17
CA GLY A 342 12.18 12.75 1.97
C GLY A 342 11.09 13.81 2.05
N VAL A 343 11.38 15.04 1.62
CA VAL A 343 10.36 16.08 1.48
C VAL A 343 10.47 16.76 0.13
N ASN A 344 9.33 17.21 -0.39
CA ASN A 344 9.28 18.18 -1.47
C ASN A 344 8.32 19.30 -1.10
N SER A 345 8.60 20.52 -1.56
CA SER A 345 7.68 21.62 -1.40
C SER A 345 7.90 22.70 -2.46
N GLY A 346 6.83 23.45 -2.73
CA GLY A 346 6.86 24.58 -3.67
C GLY A 346 7.44 25.83 -3.02
N GLU A 347 7.24 25.96 -1.70
CA GLU A 347 7.79 27.03 -0.89
C GLU A 347 8.53 26.49 0.34
N ALA A 348 9.19 27.38 1.07
CA ALA A 348 9.84 27.00 2.32
C ALA A 348 8.82 26.56 3.37
N TRP A 349 9.13 25.46 4.06
CA TRP A 349 8.43 25.06 5.28
C TRP A 349 8.58 26.15 6.35
N GLN A 350 7.53 26.33 7.14
CA GLN A 350 7.42 27.40 8.14
C GLN A 350 7.67 26.88 9.57
N GLY A 351 7.57 25.57 9.79
CA GLY A 351 7.64 24.97 11.12
C GLY A 351 7.87 23.46 11.10
N PRO A 352 7.78 22.81 12.27
CA PRO A 352 8.03 21.39 12.41
C PRO A 352 6.86 20.53 11.94
N VAL A 353 7.16 19.26 11.65
CA VAL A 353 6.18 18.16 11.56
C VAL A 353 6.45 17.16 12.68
N TYR A 354 5.46 16.33 13.01
CA TYR A 354 5.57 15.33 14.08
C TYR A 354 5.32 13.94 13.54
N ILE A 355 6.21 13.00 13.83
CA ILE A 355 6.20 11.65 13.26
C ILE A 355 6.18 10.65 14.42
N ASP A 356 5.32 9.65 14.32
CA ASP A 356 5.19 8.59 15.33
C ASP A 356 4.80 7.24 14.71
N ALA A 357 4.88 6.19 15.52
CA ALA A 357 4.43 4.84 15.22
C ALA A 357 4.98 4.29 13.91
N LEU A 358 6.28 4.46 13.62
CA LEU A 358 6.90 3.83 12.47
C LEU A 358 6.85 2.32 12.65
N ARG A 359 6.15 1.63 11.76
CA ARG A 359 5.76 0.22 11.90
C ARG A 359 5.69 -0.45 10.54
N TYR A 360 5.54 -1.77 10.54
CA TYR A 360 5.22 -2.52 9.33
C TYR A 360 4.04 -3.44 9.57
N SER A 361 3.24 -3.65 8.53
CA SER A 361 2.14 -4.61 8.53
C SER A 361 2.62 -5.89 7.86
N GLU A 362 2.43 -7.02 8.52
CA GLU A 362 2.72 -8.35 7.99
C GLU A 362 1.47 -9.21 8.14
N GLU A 363 1.13 -10.01 7.13
CA GLU A 363 0.09 -11.03 7.31
C GLU A 363 0.49 -11.96 8.45
N PRO A 364 -0.41 -12.26 9.40
CA PRO A 364 -0.12 -13.29 10.37
C PRO A 364 0.23 -14.56 9.61
N ALA A 365 1.30 -15.24 10.05
CA ALA A 365 1.67 -16.51 9.47
C ALA A 365 0.43 -17.41 9.47
N ALA A 366 0.07 -17.93 8.30
CA ALA A 366 -1.05 -18.86 8.20
C ALA A 366 -0.84 -19.94 9.28
N PRO A 367 -1.88 -20.23 10.10
CA PRO A 367 -1.75 -21.24 11.14
C PRO A 367 -1.23 -22.53 10.49
N ALA A 368 -0.27 -23.18 11.15
CA ALA A 368 0.34 -24.39 10.61
C ALA A 368 -0.77 -25.40 10.31
N VAL A 369 -0.93 -25.72 9.04
CA VAL A 369 -1.95 -26.67 8.59
C VAL A 369 -1.54 -28.05 9.10
N VAL A 370 -2.28 -28.56 10.07
CA VAL A 370 -2.16 -29.95 10.51
C VAL A 370 -2.97 -30.79 9.54
N LYS A 371 -2.33 -31.74 8.86
CA LYS A 371 -3.03 -32.63 7.92
C LYS A 371 -4.20 -33.32 8.65
N GLY A 372 -5.37 -33.26 8.03
CA GLY A 372 -6.63 -33.78 8.54
C GLY A 372 -7.32 -32.93 9.61
N ASP A 373 -6.75 -31.83 10.10
CA ASP A 373 -7.38 -30.91 11.05
C ASP A 373 -8.33 -29.95 10.30
N ALA A 374 -9.55 -30.40 10.08
CA ALA A 374 -10.58 -29.64 9.38
C ALA A 374 -11.23 -28.57 10.28
N THR A 375 -11.10 -28.68 11.60
CA THR A 375 -11.66 -27.72 12.56
C THR A 375 -10.71 -26.55 12.85
N GLY A 376 -9.41 -26.72 12.61
CA GLY A 376 -8.36 -25.74 12.86
C GLY A 376 -8.01 -25.61 14.34
N ASP A 377 -8.29 -26.63 15.16
CA ASP A 377 -8.02 -26.61 16.60
C ASP A 377 -6.60 -27.07 16.98
N GLY A 378 -5.80 -27.40 15.95
CA GLY A 378 -4.43 -27.88 16.05
C GLY A 378 -4.33 -29.37 16.35
N LYS A 379 -5.45 -30.11 16.37
CA LYS A 379 -5.50 -31.54 16.67
C LYS A 379 -6.29 -32.27 15.60
N LEU A 380 -5.96 -33.54 15.43
CA LEU A 380 -6.71 -34.45 14.56
C LEU A 380 -7.67 -35.29 15.41
N GLY A 381 -8.97 -35.16 15.16
CA GLY A 381 -10.03 -35.85 15.87
C GLY A 381 -11.26 -36.17 15.02
N VAL A 382 -12.26 -36.80 15.64
CA VAL A 382 -13.49 -37.24 14.93
C VAL A 382 -14.35 -36.05 14.48
N ASN A 383 -14.23 -34.91 15.16
CA ASN A 383 -14.90 -33.68 14.74
C ASN A 383 -14.40 -33.23 13.36
N ASP A 384 -13.10 -33.38 13.08
CA ASP A 384 -12.53 -33.04 11.77
C ASP A 384 -13.10 -33.90 10.65
N VAL A 385 -13.31 -35.20 10.91
CA VAL A 385 -13.95 -36.13 9.97
C VAL A 385 -15.34 -35.64 9.59
N THR A 386 -16.10 -35.14 10.57
CA THR A 386 -17.46 -34.64 10.35
C THR A 386 -17.47 -33.40 9.46
N VAL A 387 -16.51 -32.49 9.69
CA VAL A 387 -16.34 -31.28 8.88
C VAL A 387 -15.86 -31.63 7.46
N ALA A 388 -14.83 -32.48 7.34
CA ALA A 388 -14.28 -32.95 6.07
C ALA A 388 -15.31 -33.71 5.22
N LEU A 389 -16.15 -34.54 5.86
CA LEU A 389 -17.27 -35.19 5.19
C LEU A 389 -18.24 -34.16 4.59
N GLY A 390 -18.55 -33.11 5.36
CA GLY A 390 -19.38 -31.99 4.89
C GLY A 390 -18.80 -31.31 3.65
N PHE A 391 -17.48 -31.17 3.54
CA PHE A 391 -16.82 -30.68 2.32
C PHE A 391 -16.98 -31.68 1.16
N ALA A 392 -16.67 -32.95 1.40
CA ALA A 392 -16.69 -33.98 0.36
C ALA A 392 -18.07 -34.25 -0.24
N VAL A 393 -19.14 -34.05 0.53
CA VAL A 393 -20.52 -34.17 0.04
C VAL A 393 -21.13 -32.84 -0.41
N GLY A 394 -20.35 -31.75 -0.44
CA GLY A 394 -20.81 -30.44 -0.92
C GLY A 394 -21.80 -29.72 0.00
N LEU A 395 -21.91 -30.13 1.27
CA LEU A 395 -22.76 -29.46 2.26
C LEU A 395 -22.08 -28.23 2.86
N ARG A 396 -20.75 -28.10 2.70
CA ARG A 396 -19.94 -26.98 3.17
C ARG A 396 -18.85 -26.68 2.16
N GLN A 397 -18.46 -25.41 2.04
CA GLN A 397 -17.28 -25.01 1.28
C GLN A 397 -16.09 -24.87 2.24
N PRO A 398 -14.94 -25.53 1.97
CA PRO A 398 -13.77 -25.40 2.83
C PRO A 398 -13.12 -24.02 2.64
N THR A 399 -12.57 -23.47 3.73
CA THR A 399 -11.60 -22.36 3.60
C THR A 399 -10.30 -22.87 2.98
N PRO A 400 -9.40 -22.01 2.46
CA PRO A 400 -8.12 -22.45 1.92
C PRO A 400 -7.28 -23.28 2.91
N ALA A 401 -7.28 -22.93 4.20
CA ALA A 401 -6.58 -23.68 5.23
C ALA A 401 -7.21 -25.07 5.48
N GLN A 402 -8.54 -25.14 5.49
CA GLN A 402 -9.26 -26.41 5.64
C GLN A 402 -9.11 -27.31 4.43
N LEU A 403 -9.09 -26.72 3.22
CA LEU A 403 -8.83 -27.46 1.99
C LEU A 403 -7.40 -28.00 2.02
N ALA A 404 -6.40 -27.18 2.34
CA ALA A 404 -5.01 -27.63 2.50
C ALA A 404 -4.84 -28.71 3.59
N ALA A 405 -5.68 -28.69 4.63
CA ALA A 405 -5.69 -29.73 5.67
C ALA A 405 -6.30 -31.05 5.16
N CYS A 406 -7.36 -30.97 4.35
CA CYS A 406 -8.21 -32.13 4.02
C CYS A 406 -7.96 -32.73 2.64
N ASP A 407 -7.41 -31.97 1.70
CA ASP A 407 -6.97 -32.39 0.36
C ASP A 407 -5.57 -33.02 0.49
N LEU A 408 -5.56 -34.32 0.78
CA LEU A 408 -4.36 -35.09 1.07
C LEU A 408 -3.63 -35.51 -0.20
N ASP A 409 -4.29 -35.52 -1.36
CA ASP A 409 -3.67 -35.85 -2.64
C ASP A 409 -3.35 -34.63 -3.52
N GLY A 410 -3.82 -33.43 -3.13
CA GLY A 410 -3.50 -32.15 -3.76
C GLY A 410 -4.29 -31.89 -5.04
N ASN A 411 -5.44 -32.53 -5.22
CA ASN A 411 -6.26 -32.40 -6.43
C ASN A 411 -7.17 -31.16 -6.46
N GLY A 412 -7.18 -30.36 -5.39
CA GLY A 412 -7.98 -29.15 -5.22
C GLY A 412 -9.38 -29.40 -4.65
N SER A 413 -9.69 -30.61 -4.18
CA SER A 413 -10.99 -30.96 -3.61
C SER A 413 -10.86 -32.00 -2.50
N VAL A 414 -11.82 -32.03 -1.57
CA VAL A 414 -11.87 -33.06 -0.52
C VAL A 414 -12.78 -34.20 -0.99
N SER A 415 -12.25 -35.41 -1.09
CA SER A 415 -12.98 -36.61 -1.51
C SER A 415 -13.36 -37.50 -0.32
N ILE A 416 -14.33 -38.40 -0.53
CA ILE A 416 -14.70 -39.42 0.47
C ILE A 416 -13.51 -40.34 0.82
N ALA A 417 -12.61 -40.56 -0.13
CA ALA A 417 -11.40 -41.34 0.11
C ALA A 417 -10.48 -40.66 1.13
N GLU A 418 -10.33 -39.34 1.05
CA GLU A 418 -9.54 -38.55 1.99
C GLU A 418 -10.22 -38.45 3.35
N VAL A 419 -11.54 -38.24 3.38
CA VAL A 419 -12.33 -38.30 4.63
C VAL A 419 -12.12 -39.63 5.36
N THR A 420 -12.04 -40.74 4.62
CA THR A 420 -11.77 -42.07 5.20
C THR A 420 -10.34 -42.16 5.77
N GLN A 421 -9.36 -41.54 5.11
CA GLN A 421 -7.99 -41.47 5.63
C GLN A 421 -7.92 -40.63 6.90
N ILE A 422 -8.55 -39.46 6.91
CA ILE A 422 -8.67 -38.57 8.08
C ILE A 422 -9.33 -39.34 9.23
N LEU A 423 -10.43 -40.07 8.99
CA LEU A 423 -11.08 -40.88 10.01
C LEU A 423 -10.15 -41.92 10.61
N ARG A 424 -9.46 -42.70 9.77
CA ARG A 424 -8.54 -43.74 10.24
C ARG A 424 -7.40 -43.16 11.07
N ALA A 425 -6.95 -41.96 10.75
CA ALA A 425 -5.94 -41.27 11.53
C ALA A 425 -6.48 -40.69 12.84
N ALA A 426 -7.65 -40.07 12.82
CA ALA A 426 -8.33 -39.54 14.00
C ALA A 426 -8.61 -40.60 15.08
N ILE A 427 -8.87 -41.84 14.69
CA ILE A 427 -9.09 -42.96 15.63
C ILE A 427 -7.85 -43.83 15.86
N GLY A 428 -6.67 -43.40 15.39
CA GLY A 428 -5.39 -44.05 15.68
C GLY A 428 -5.12 -45.36 14.93
N ILE A 429 -5.83 -45.63 13.83
CA ILE A 429 -5.63 -46.83 13.00
C ILE A 429 -4.43 -46.66 12.05
N LYS A 430 -4.22 -45.46 11.49
CA LYS A 430 -3.12 -45.18 10.55
C LYS A 430 -2.78 -43.68 10.52
N PRO A 431 -1.51 -43.26 10.61
CA PRO A 431 -1.14 -41.85 10.46
C PRO A 431 -1.38 -41.33 9.04
N LEU A 432 -1.49 -40.00 8.91
CA LEU A 432 -1.62 -39.26 7.64
C LEU A 432 -0.26 -38.95 6.98
#